data_AF-A0A7S3P496-F1
#
_entry.id   AF-A0A7S3P496-F1
#
_cell.length_a   1.000
_cell.length_b   1.000
_cell.length_c   1.000
_cell.angle_alpha   90.00
_cell.angle_beta   90.00
_cell.angle_gamma   90.00
#
_symmetry.space_group_name_H-M   'P 1'
#
loop_
_entity.id
_entity.type
_entity.pdbx_description
1 polymer ?
#
loop_
_entity_poly.entity_id
_entity_poly.type
_entity_poly.pdbx_seq_one_letter_code
_entity_poly.pdbx_strand_id
1 'polypeptide(L)'
;MAQDPKEEDQAELGMAEITDDSKGGDTDGQEEGVYYVETIGQVWTSKFVLGQLLFNVLASFVGPLGTFYLLFGHLSQGPYEWYSGPLLGVVAGSLAGSPLLIFALMPVGLPEAVEYGWFPRITEKSLQLEAEKQSSWWLLWWLSGGSSPSMMLSILKWKWSTQRNVAMGLVVGIFLVPLALLIARFAFGPTLSMWSLIWFNVVYEVVLCVPVLLLGLLGYALEANLDATLDRMEDQHHPNSVVRLLRRTCASLRMTFSPYY
;
A
#
# COMPACT_ATOMS: atom_id res chain seq x y z
N MET A 1 -80.76 13.90 -34.13
CA MET A 1 -79.62 12.99 -34.33
C MET A 1 -79.15 12.63 -32.92
N ALA A 2 -79.39 11.43 -32.38
CA ALA A 2 -78.80 10.13 -32.78
C ALA A 2 -77.26 10.24 -32.81
N GLN A 3 -76.42 9.46 -32.13
CA GLN A 3 -76.44 8.28 -31.26
C GLN A 3 -75.22 8.44 -30.32
N ASP A 4 -75.33 8.21 -29.03
CA ASP A 4 -75.18 6.92 -28.32
C ASP A 4 -73.70 6.47 -28.15
N PRO A 5 -73.21 6.33 -26.90
CA PRO A 5 -71.89 5.84 -26.51
C PRO A 5 -71.87 4.31 -26.41
N LYS A 6 -70.67 3.70 -26.27
CA LYS A 6 -70.39 2.37 -25.68
C LYS A 6 -68.87 2.14 -25.67
N GLU A 7 -68.23 1.96 -24.51
CA GLU A 7 -68.14 0.71 -23.71
C GLU A 7 -67.30 -0.37 -24.40
N GLU A 8 -66.18 -0.70 -23.77
CA GLU A 8 -65.56 -2.03 -23.62
C GLU A 8 -64.27 -1.81 -22.80
N ASP A 9 -63.90 -2.55 -21.76
CA ASP A 9 -64.55 -3.49 -20.85
C ASP A 9 -63.55 -3.58 -19.67
N GLN A 10 -63.96 -3.29 -18.44
CA GLN A 10 -64.00 -4.26 -17.32
C GLN A 10 -63.14 -5.53 -17.55
N ALA A 11 -62.02 -5.65 -16.84
CA ALA A 11 -61.91 -6.30 -15.53
C ALA A 11 -61.71 -7.83 -15.58
N GLU A 12 -60.48 -8.27 -15.36
CA GLU A 12 -60.14 -9.51 -14.61
C GLU A 12 -58.79 -9.24 -13.90
N LEU A 13 -58.78 -8.94 -12.60
CA LEU A 13 -58.72 -9.87 -11.46
C LEU A 13 -57.43 -10.69 -11.37
N GLY A 14 -56.61 -10.33 -10.38
CA GLY A 14 -55.91 -11.28 -9.52
C GLY A 14 -54.47 -11.60 -9.91
N MET A 15 -53.52 -11.07 -9.15
CA MET A 15 -52.66 -11.85 -8.24
C MET A 15 -51.53 -10.93 -7.76
N ALA A 16 -51.42 -10.81 -6.43
CA ALA A 16 -50.23 -10.26 -5.80
C ALA A 16 -49.06 -11.21 -6.04
N GLU A 17 -47.98 -10.71 -6.62
CA GLU A 17 -46.67 -11.35 -6.52
C GLU A 17 -45.66 -10.31 -6.04
N ILE A 18 -45.04 -10.63 -4.91
CA ILE A 18 -43.95 -9.91 -4.29
C ILE A 18 -42.70 -10.21 -5.13
N THR A 19 -42.13 -9.22 -5.80
CA THR A 19 -40.79 -9.33 -6.39
C THR A 19 -40.02 -8.02 -6.25
N ASP A 20 -39.15 -8.02 -5.24
CA ASP A 20 -37.74 -7.62 -5.27
C ASP A 20 -37.37 -6.16 -5.64
N ASP A 21 -37.32 -5.31 -4.61
CA ASP A 21 -36.52 -4.08 -4.60
C ASP A 21 -35.02 -4.42 -4.59
N SER A 22 -34.42 -4.61 -5.76
CA SER A 22 -32.99 -4.33 -5.92
C SER A 22 -32.60 -4.13 -7.39
N LYS A 23 -31.78 -3.10 -7.63
CA LYS A 23 -31.11 -2.69 -8.89
C LYS A 23 -31.77 -1.54 -9.66
N GLY A 24 -31.64 -0.35 -9.09
CA GLY A 24 -31.45 0.88 -9.86
C GLY A 24 -30.09 1.46 -9.48
N GLY A 25 -29.01 0.98 -10.12
CA GLY A 25 -27.67 1.50 -9.92
C GLY A 25 -27.48 2.72 -10.81
N ASP A 26 -27.36 3.90 -10.19
CA ASP A 26 -26.91 5.13 -10.83
C ASP A 26 -25.57 4.88 -11.53
N THR A 27 -25.61 4.87 -12.85
CA THR A 27 -24.43 4.89 -13.73
C THR A 27 -24.42 6.23 -14.44
N ASP A 28 -24.15 7.29 -13.66
CA ASP A 28 -23.87 8.61 -14.19
C ASP A 28 -22.35 8.82 -14.27
N GLY A 29 -21.84 8.91 -15.50
CA GLY A 29 -20.62 9.64 -15.83
C GLY A 29 -19.29 9.05 -15.37
N GLN A 30 -18.96 7.80 -15.72
CA GLN A 30 -17.55 7.38 -15.73
C GLN A 30 -16.85 8.01 -16.93
N GLU A 31 -16.09 9.08 -16.71
CA GLU A 31 -14.97 9.42 -17.60
C GLU A 31 -14.09 8.17 -17.73
N GLU A 32 -13.85 7.73 -18.97
CA GLU A 32 -13.06 6.52 -19.26
C GLU A 32 -11.69 6.61 -18.56
N GLY A 33 -11.51 5.84 -17.49
CA GLY A 33 -10.19 5.62 -16.86
C GLY A 33 -10.04 6.04 -15.40
N VAL A 34 -11.03 6.67 -14.74
CA VAL A 34 -10.87 7.13 -13.35
C VAL A 34 -11.80 6.37 -12.37
N TYR A 35 -11.20 5.47 -11.58
CA TYR A 35 -11.90 4.65 -10.57
C TYR A 35 -11.71 5.21 -9.15
N TYR A 36 -12.75 5.81 -8.57
CA TYR A 36 -12.75 6.33 -7.19
C TYR A 36 -13.31 5.30 -6.19
N VAL A 37 -12.77 5.31 -4.98
CA VAL A 37 -13.22 4.47 -3.86
C VAL A 37 -13.48 5.29 -2.60
N GLU A 38 -14.37 4.76 -1.74
CA GLU A 38 -14.79 5.43 -0.51
C GLU A 38 -14.05 4.92 0.73
N THR A 39 -13.43 3.74 0.65
CA THR A 39 -12.82 3.08 1.80
C THR A 39 -11.37 2.67 1.57
N ILE A 40 -10.56 2.72 2.63
CA ILE A 40 -9.18 2.24 2.67
C ILE A 40 -9.13 0.74 2.33
N GLY A 41 -10.13 -0.03 2.76
CA GLY A 41 -10.23 -1.46 2.46
C GLY A 41 -10.30 -1.76 0.96
N GLN A 42 -11.00 -0.92 0.18
CA GLN A 42 -11.05 -1.05 -1.29
C GLN A 42 -9.69 -0.75 -1.94
N VAL A 43 -8.91 0.18 -1.37
CA VAL A 43 -7.54 0.43 -1.84
C VAL A 43 -6.67 -0.80 -1.61
N TRP A 44 -6.66 -1.35 -0.39
CA TRP A 44 -5.80 -2.49 -0.03
C TRP A 44 -6.17 -3.80 -0.71
N THR A 45 -7.43 -3.97 -1.09
CA THR A 45 -7.91 -5.16 -1.83
C THR A 45 -7.82 -5.01 -3.35
N SER A 46 -7.31 -3.88 -3.84
CA SER A 46 -7.13 -3.66 -5.27
C SER A 46 -6.07 -4.61 -5.86
N LYS A 47 -6.25 -4.98 -7.14
CA LYS A 47 -5.38 -5.94 -7.84
C LYS A 47 -3.92 -5.50 -7.82
N PHE A 48 -3.67 -4.21 -8.03
CA PHE A 48 -2.32 -3.68 -8.00
C PHE A 48 -1.69 -3.77 -6.61
N VAL A 49 -2.43 -3.44 -5.54
CA VAL A 49 -1.90 -3.52 -4.17
C VAL A 49 -1.57 -4.95 -3.78
N LEU A 50 -2.47 -5.90 -4.06
CA LEU A 50 -2.23 -7.32 -3.77
C LEU A 50 -1.05 -7.89 -4.57
N GLY A 51 -0.94 -7.51 -5.86
CA GLY A 51 0.19 -7.88 -6.70
C GLY A 51 1.53 -7.32 -6.19
N GLN A 52 1.55 -6.04 -5.81
CA GLN A 52 2.73 -5.40 -5.22
C GLN A 52 3.09 -6.02 -3.88
N LEU A 53 2.11 -6.33 -3.03
CA LEU A 53 2.34 -6.98 -1.75
C LEU A 53 3.02 -8.35 -1.93
N LEU A 54 2.49 -9.19 -2.82
CA LEU A 54 3.08 -10.51 -3.09
C LEU A 54 4.50 -10.39 -3.64
N PHE A 55 4.71 -9.51 -4.62
CA PHE A 55 6.02 -9.31 -5.22
C PHE A 55 7.05 -8.80 -4.21
N ASN A 56 6.69 -7.79 -3.41
CA ASN A 56 7.61 -7.21 -2.44
C ASN A 56 7.87 -8.14 -1.25
N VAL A 57 6.89 -8.95 -0.81
CA VAL A 57 7.12 -9.99 0.20
C VAL A 57 8.16 -11.01 -0.29
N LEU A 58 8.06 -11.46 -1.54
CA LEU A 58 9.06 -12.36 -2.14
C LEU A 58 10.42 -11.68 -2.28
N ALA A 59 10.46 -10.42 -2.72
CA ALA A 59 11.70 -9.66 -2.86
C ALA A 59 12.37 -9.39 -1.49
N SER A 60 11.60 -9.04 -0.47
CA SER A 60 12.02 -8.86 0.93
C SER A 60 12.40 -10.18 1.61
N PHE A 61 12.09 -11.32 1.01
CA PHE A 61 12.64 -12.60 1.43
C PHE A 61 13.99 -12.87 0.74
N VAL A 62 14.00 -12.86 -0.60
CA VAL A 62 15.16 -13.29 -1.41
C VAL A 62 16.33 -12.32 -1.29
N GLY A 63 16.07 -11.01 -1.37
CA GLY A 63 17.10 -9.97 -1.33
C GLY A 63 17.86 -9.94 0.00
N PRO A 64 17.15 -9.78 1.14
CA PRO A 64 17.77 -9.85 2.46
C PRO A 64 18.43 -11.19 2.75
N LEU A 65 17.85 -12.33 2.34
CA LEU A 65 18.48 -13.64 2.52
C LEU A 65 19.85 -13.72 1.85
N GLY A 66 19.94 -13.31 0.58
CA GLY A 66 21.22 -13.26 -0.15
C GLY A 66 22.20 -12.27 0.48
N THR A 67 21.72 -11.08 0.84
CA THR A 67 22.56 -10.01 1.43
C THR A 67 23.13 -10.42 2.79
N PHE A 68 22.30 -10.95 3.68
CA PHE A 68 22.73 -11.41 5.01
C PHE A 68 23.55 -12.70 4.94
N TYR A 69 23.29 -13.58 3.97
CA TYR A 69 24.17 -14.71 3.71
C TYR A 69 25.58 -14.25 3.31
N LEU A 70 25.71 -13.24 2.45
CA LEU A 70 27.03 -12.69 2.11
C LEU A 70 27.68 -11.97 3.31
N LEU A 71 26.94 -11.12 4.01
CA LEU A 71 27.47 -10.30 5.12
C LEU A 71 27.83 -11.12 6.37
N PHE A 72 27.00 -12.07 6.75
CA PHE A 72 27.15 -12.84 8.00
C PHE A 72 27.55 -14.28 7.76
N GLY A 73 27.13 -14.88 6.64
CA GLY A 73 27.48 -16.25 6.28
C GLY A 73 28.88 -16.40 5.69
N HIS A 74 29.27 -15.47 4.82
CA HIS A 74 30.55 -15.53 4.12
C HIS A 74 31.63 -14.64 4.75
N LEU A 75 31.27 -13.41 5.17
CA LEU A 75 32.23 -12.40 5.61
C LEU A 75 32.51 -12.38 7.12
N SER A 76 31.74 -13.08 7.96
CA SER A 76 31.90 -13.04 9.42
C SER A 76 31.84 -14.41 10.09
N GLN A 77 32.52 -14.56 11.24
CA GLN A 77 32.41 -15.73 12.12
C GLN A 77 31.91 -15.30 13.50
N GLY A 78 30.75 -15.80 13.90
CA GLY A 78 30.32 -15.71 15.29
C GLY A 78 28.88 -16.18 15.55
N PRO A 79 28.59 -16.62 16.78
CA PRO A 79 27.33 -16.28 17.40
C PRO A 79 27.36 -14.79 17.83
N TYR A 80 26.25 -14.10 17.68
CA TYR A 80 26.09 -12.67 17.93
C TYR A 80 25.22 -12.44 19.16
N GLU A 81 25.58 -11.49 20.02
CA GLU A 81 24.69 -11.06 21.09
C GLU A 81 23.49 -10.32 20.50
N TRP A 82 22.33 -10.43 21.17
CA TRP A 82 21.09 -9.79 20.71
C TRP A 82 21.15 -8.26 20.67
N TYR A 83 22.11 -7.61 21.35
CA TYR A 83 22.34 -6.16 21.27
C TYR A 83 23.56 -5.80 20.43
N SER A 84 24.15 -6.77 19.71
CA SER A 84 25.34 -6.52 18.91
C SER A 84 25.05 -5.55 17.76
N GLY A 85 26.06 -4.76 17.39
CA GLY A 85 25.98 -3.79 16.29
C GLY A 85 25.43 -4.34 14.97
N PRO A 86 25.77 -5.57 14.54
CA PRO A 86 25.18 -6.20 13.36
C PRO A 86 23.65 -6.32 13.40
N LEU A 87 23.07 -6.78 14.52
CA LEU A 87 21.61 -6.91 14.64
C LEU A 87 20.96 -5.52 14.69
N LEU A 88 21.49 -4.63 15.54
CA LEU A 88 20.95 -3.27 15.68
C LEU A 88 21.03 -2.48 14.38
N GLY A 89 22.13 -2.63 13.63
CA GLY A 89 22.33 -1.98 12.34
C GLY A 89 21.31 -2.43 11.31
N VAL A 90 20.99 -3.72 11.26
CA VAL A 90 19.94 -4.24 10.37
C VAL A 90 18.56 -3.77 10.82
N VAL A 91 18.23 -3.94 12.10
CA VAL A 91 16.91 -3.60 12.65
C VAL A 91 16.62 -2.09 12.53
N ALA A 92 17.61 -1.23 12.76
CA ALA A 92 17.44 0.22 12.63
C ALA A 92 17.57 0.69 11.17
N GLY A 93 18.51 0.11 10.42
CA GLY A 93 18.78 0.49 9.03
C GLY A 93 17.62 0.16 8.10
N SER A 94 16.92 -0.96 8.33
CA SER A 94 15.77 -1.38 7.53
C SER A 94 14.59 -0.40 7.61
N LEU A 95 14.42 0.32 8.72
CA LEU A 95 13.34 1.29 8.92
C LEU A 95 13.40 2.47 7.96
N ALA A 96 14.60 2.81 7.49
CA ALA A 96 14.81 3.86 6.50
C ALA A 96 15.03 3.26 5.11
N GLY A 97 15.89 2.25 5.01
CA GLY A 97 16.30 1.66 3.73
C GLY A 97 15.19 0.89 3.03
N SER A 98 14.45 0.05 3.75
CA SER A 98 13.43 -0.84 3.18
C SER A 98 12.24 -0.04 2.62
N PRO A 99 11.64 0.92 3.35
CA PRO A 99 10.63 1.83 2.78
C PRO A 99 11.15 2.60 1.57
N LEU A 100 12.34 3.22 1.67
CA LEU A 100 12.88 4.01 0.55
C LEU A 100 13.03 3.19 -0.73
N LEU A 101 13.53 1.95 -0.62
CA LEU A 101 13.71 1.07 -1.78
C LEU A 101 12.38 0.55 -2.35
N ILE A 102 11.46 0.11 -1.49
CA ILE A 102 10.13 -0.36 -1.90
C ILE A 102 9.37 0.76 -2.64
N PHE A 103 9.44 1.99 -2.10
CA PHE A 103 8.70 3.11 -2.67
C PHE A 103 9.40 3.82 -3.82
N ALA A 104 10.71 3.67 -3.96
CA ALA A 104 11.45 4.17 -5.10
C ALA A 104 11.07 3.49 -6.42
N LEU A 105 10.47 2.30 -6.37
CA LEU A 105 10.05 1.55 -7.57
C LEU A 105 8.53 1.44 -7.71
N MET A 106 7.78 1.72 -6.66
CA MET A 106 6.31 1.62 -6.65
C MET A 106 5.61 2.47 -7.74
N PRO A 107 6.01 3.74 -8.00
CA PRO A 107 5.43 4.55 -9.07
C PRO A 107 5.59 4.01 -10.50
N VAL A 108 6.52 3.07 -10.73
CA VAL A 108 6.92 2.65 -12.09
C VAL A 108 5.77 2.00 -12.88
N GLY A 109 4.93 1.21 -12.19
CA GLY A 109 3.77 0.53 -12.78
C GLY A 109 2.43 1.21 -12.47
N LEU A 110 2.45 2.36 -11.79
CA LEU A 110 1.24 3.05 -11.36
C LEU A 110 0.42 3.61 -12.54
N PRO A 111 1.02 4.17 -13.62
CA PRO A 111 0.26 4.64 -14.78
C PRO A 111 -0.58 3.53 -15.43
N GLU A 112 0.02 2.39 -15.76
CA GLU A 112 -0.73 1.25 -16.31
C GLU A 112 -1.78 0.74 -15.32
N ALA A 113 -1.44 0.68 -14.03
CA ALA A 113 -2.39 0.19 -13.04
C ALA A 113 -3.64 1.08 -12.93
N VAL A 114 -3.50 2.39 -13.13
CA VAL A 114 -4.63 3.32 -13.20
C VAL A 114 -5.37 3.16 -14.53
N GLU A 115 -4.67 3.12 -15.66
CA GLU A 115 -5.26 2.91 -17.00
C GLU A 115 -6.11 1.62 -17.08
N TYR A 116 -5.64 0.53 -16.45
CA TYR A 116 -6.37 -0.75 -16.40
C TYR A 116 -7.41 -0.84 -15.26
N GLY A 117 -7.60 0.22 -14.46
CA GLY A 117 -8.52 0.22 -13.33
C GLY A 117 -8.12 -0.75 -12.20
N TRP A 118 -6.84 -1.08 -12.07
CA TRP A 118 -6.30 -1.98 -11.05
C TRP A 118 -5.88 -1.27 -9.77
N PHE A 119 -5.72 0.05 -9.82
CA PHE A 119 -5.39 0.90 -8.67
C PHE A 119 -6.39 2.05 -8.53
N PRO A 120 -7.13 2.13 -7.41
CA PRO A 120 -8.16 3.15 -7.22
C PRO A 120 -7.60 4.48 -6.72
N ARG A 121 -8.41 5.52 -6.88
CA ARG A 121 -8.24 6.84 -6.27
C ARG A 121 -9.08 6.96 -5.00
N ILE A 122 -8.51 7.52 -3.93
CA ILE A 122 -9.28 7.88 -2.74
C ILE A 122 -9.20 9.39 -2.51
N THR A 123 -10.35 10.02 -2.28
CA THR A 123 -10.40 11.46 -1.99
C THR A 123 -10.04 11.73 -0.53
N GLU A 124 -9.54 12.93 -0.24
CA GLU A 124 -9.26 13.32 1.14
C GLU A 124 -10.54 13.33 1.99
N LYS A 125 -11.69 13.69 1.40
CA LYS A 125 -12.99 13.69 2.08
C LYS A 125 -13.40 12.28 2.46
N SER A 126 -13.27 11.30 1.57
CA SER A 126 -13.56 9.89 1.86
C SER A 126 -12.70 9.37 3.01
N LEU A 127 -11.41 9.70 3.02
CA LEU A 127 -10.48 9.32 4.07
C LEU A 127 -10.86 9.94 5.44
N GLN A 128 -11.27 11.22 5.44
CA GLN A 128 -11.74 11.90 6.66
C GLN A 128 -13.02 11.27 7.20
N LEU A 129 -14.00 10.99 6.32
CA LEU A 129 -15.25 10.35 6.70
C LEU A 129 -15.04 8.94 7.26
N GLU A 130 -14.12 8.17 6.70
CA GLU A 130 -13.78 6.85 7.22
C GLU A 130 -13.06 6.94 8.58
N ALA A 131 -12.23 7.97 8.76
CA ALA A 131 -11.60 8.25 10.04
C ALA A 131 -12.64 8.64 11.11
N GLU A 132 -13.68 9.40 10.75
CA GLU A 132 -14.79 9.75 11.66
C GLU A 132 -15.67 8.55 11.99
N LYS A 133 -15.95 7.70 11.00
CA LYS A 133 -16.72 6.45 11.19
C LYS A 133 -15.96 5.38 11.99
N GLN A 134 -14.66 5.57 12.21
CA GLN A 134 -13.77 4.65 12.93
C GLN A 134 -13.73 3.20 12.40
N SER A 135 -14.30 2.90 11.23
CA SER A 135 -14.46 1.50 10.76
C SER A 135 -13.12 0.79 10.55
N SER A 136 -12.10 1.56 10.15
CA SER A 136 -10.75 1.06 9.83
C SER A 136 -9.69 1.54 10.84
N TRP A 137 -10.10 2.17 11.94
CA TRP A 137 -9.19 2.76 12.93
C TRP A 137 -8.29 1.74 13.61
N TRP A 138 -8.83 0.57 13.94
CA TRP A 138 -8.06 -0.50 14.57
C TRP A 138 -6.96 -1.02 13.64
N LEU A 139 -7.22 -1.06 12.33
CA LEU A 139 -6.27 -1.58 11.35
C LEU A 139 -5.19 -0.54 11.03
N LEU A 140 -5.54 0.75 10.94
CA LEU A 140 -4.56 1.85 10.86
C LEU A 140 -3.70 1.95 12.13
N TRP A 141 -4.31 1.73 13.30
CA TRP A 141 -3.58 1.65 14.57
C TRP A 141 -2.60 0.47 14.55
N TRP A 142 -3.04 -0.71 14.12
CA TRP A 142 -2.19 -1.90 14.04
C TRP A 142 -1.04 -1.73 13.03
N LEU A 143 -1.34 -1.26 11.80
CA LEU A 143 -0.34 -1.05 10.76
C LEU A 143 0.65 0.05 11.12
N SER A 144 0.26 1.04 11.92
CA SER A 144 1.16 2.11 12.41
C SER A 144 1.95 1.73 13.66
N GLY A 145 1.90 0.45 14.05
CA GLY A 145 2.55 -0.09 15.24
C GLY A 145 1.86 0.26 16.55
N GLY A 146 0.75 0.99 16.53
CA GLY A 146 0.07 1.48 17.74
C GLY A 146 0.08 3.00 17.87
N SER A 147 0.49 3.69 16.80
CA SER A 147 0.46 5.15 16.73
C SER A 147 -0.95 5.68 16.52
N SER A 148 -1.19 6.94 16.88
CA SER A 148 -2.51 7.57 16.69
C SER A 148 -2.88 7.57 15.19
N PRO A 149 -4.08 7.07 14.81
CA PRO A 149 -4.58 7.15 13.44
C PRO A 149 -4.53 8.58 12.86
N SER A 150 -4.74 9.61 13.70
CA SER A 150 -4.65 11.02 13.27
C SER A 150 -3.24 11.43 12.79
N MET A 151 -2.19 10.93 13.45
CA MET A 151 -0.81 11.17 13.05
C MET A 151 -0.53 10.49 11.71
N MET A 152 -1.00 9.26 11.52
CA MET A 152 -0.86 8.55 10.25
C MET A 152 -1.58 9.24 9.10
N LEU A 153 -2.83 9.67 9.31
CA LEU A 153 -3.58 10.43 8.32
C LEU A 153 -2.86 11.74 7.94
N SER A 154 -2.22 12.39 8.91
CA SER A 154 -1.44 13.60 8.65
C SER A 154 -0.22 13.31 7.78
N ILE A 155 0.50 12.21 8.04
CA ILE A 155 1.66 11.78 7.26
C ILE A 155 1.25 11.36 5.84
N LEU A 156 0.15 10.62 5.68
CA LEU A 156 -0.34 10.18 4.37
C LEU A 156 -0.59 11.34 3.40
N LYS A 157 -1.05 12.49 3.93
CA LYS A 157 -1.29 13.72 3.16
C LYS A 157 -0.02 14.44 2.72
N TRP A 158 1.16 14.03 3.17
CA TRP A 158 2.40 14.65 2.76
C TRP A 158 2.65 14.41 1.27
N LYS A 159 2.77 15.51 0.53
CA LYS A 159 3.01 15.51 -0.93
C LYS A 159 4.38 14.94 -1.29
N TRP A 160 5.34 15.05 -0.38
CA TRP A 160 6.71 14.62 -0.58
C TRP A 160 6.82 13.13 -0.30
N SER A 161 6.84 12.31 -1.35
CA SER A 161 6.85 10.84 -1.24
C SER A 161 7.98 10.35 -0.31
N THR A 162 9.19 10.85 -0.48
CA THR A 162 10.35 10.47 0.35
C THR A 162 10.13 10.75 1.84
N GLN A 163 9.71 11.98 2.17
CA GLN A 163 9.48 12.37 3.56
C GLN A 163 8.33 11.56 4.17
N ARG A 164 7.25 11.37 3.42
CA ARG A 164 6.10 10.54 3.81
C ARG A 164 6.56 9.12 4.14
N ASN A 165 7.31 8.51 3.24
CA ASN A 165 7.74 7.12 3.33
C ASN A 165 8.73 6.88 4.47
N VAL A 166 9.70 7.77 4.65
CA VAL A 166 10.62 7.73 5.79
C VAL A 166 9.87 7.95 7.10
N ALA A 167 8.96 8.92 7.16
CA ALA A 167 8.14 9.16 8.34
C ALA A 167 7.27 7.95 8.69
N MET A 168 6.63 7.31 7.71
CA MET A 168 5.88 6.07 7.92
C MET A 168 6.78 4.94 8.44
N GLY A 169 7.96 4.74 7.84
CA GLY A 169 8.95 3.76 8.30
C GLY A 169 9.38 3.98 9.74
N LEU A 170 9.63 5.23 10.13
CA LEU A 170 9.97 5.60 11.50
C LEU A 170 8.82 5.33 12.47
N VAL A 171 7.59 5.70 12.12
CA VAL A 171 6.40 5.49 12.95
C VAL A 171 6.16 4.00 13.19
N VAL A 172 6.23 3.19 12.13
CA VAL A 172 6.15 1.73 12.23
C VAL A 172 7.31 1.16 13.06
N GLY A 173 8.50 1.75 12.92
CA GLY A 173 9.71 1.36 13.63
C GLY A 173 9.67 1.57 15.14
N ILE A 174 8.98 2.61 15.64
CA ILE A 174 8.86 2.89 17.09
C ILE A 174 8.37 1.65 17.86
N PHE A 175 7.51 0.85 17.24
CA PHE A 175 6.93 -0.34 17.87
C PHE A 175 7.56 -1.64 17.39
N LEU A 176 7.87 -1.75 16.10
CA LEU A 176 8.48 -2.98 15.56
C LEU A 176 9.92 -3.18 16.03
N VAL A 177 10.69 -2.13 16.32
CA VAL A 177 12.08 -2.26 16.81
C VAL A 177 12.12 -2.84 18.23
N PRO A 178 11.43 -2.29 19.24
CA PRO A 178 11.41 -2.90 20.57
C PRO A 178 10.88 -4.33 20.53
N LEU A 179 9.83 -4.59 19.74
CA LEU A 179 9.27 -5.93 19.59
C LEU A 179 10.27 -6.91 18.97
N ALA A 180 10.97 -6.50 17.92
CA ALA A 180 12.01 -7.30 17.28
C ALA A 180 13.14 -7.63 18.28
N LEU A 181 13.61 -6.66 19.05
CA LEU A 181 14.66 -6.89 20.07
C LEU A 181 14.20 -7.82 21.20
N LEU A 182 12.94 -7.69 21.63
CA LEU A 182 12.34 -8.60 22.62
C LEU A 182 12.25 -10.03 22.07
N ILE A 183 11.81 -10.21 20.81
CA ILE A 183 11.75 -11.51 20.16
C ILE A 183 13.17 -12.09 20.02
N ALA A 184 14.14 -11.29 19.57
CA ALA A 184 15.53 -11.73 19.48
C ALA A 184 16.04 -12.22 20.84
N ARG A 185 15.79 -11.47 21.92
CA ARG A 185 16.24 -11.80 23.27
C ARG A 185 15.59 -13.06 23.85
N PHE A 186 14.27 -13.19 23.70
CA PHE A 186 13.46 -14.17 24.42
C PHE A 186 13.11 -15.41 23.60
N ALA A 187 12.97 -15.29 22.28
CA ALA A 187 12.67 -16.42 21.41
C ALA A 187 13.93 -17.10 20.84
N PHE A 188 14.99 -16.34 20.56
CA PHE A 188 16.24 -16.86 20.00
C PHE A 188 17.37 -17.00 21.02
N GLY A 189 17.22 -16.40 22.20
CA GLY A 189 18.15 -16.53 23.31
C GLY A 189 19.14 -15.35 23.42
N PRO A 190 20.05 -15.40 24.41
CA PRO A 190 21.02 -14.33 24.63
C PRO A 190 22.04 -14.17 23.50
N THR A 191 22.31 -15.26 22.78
CA THR A 191 23.24 -15.31 21.65
C THR A 191 22.56 -15.98 20.45
N LEU A 192 22.54 -15.29 19.33
CA LEU A 192 22.01 -15.76 18.06
C LEU A 192 23.12 -16.45 17.28
N SER A 193 22.89 -17.70 16.84
CA SER A 193 23.76 -18.29 15.83
C SER A 193 23.69 -17.49 14.53
N MET A 194 24.70 -17.63 13.65
CA MET A 194 24.72 -17.01 12.32
C MET A 194 23.42 -17.24 11.54
N TRP A 195 22.95 -18.49 11.47
CA TRP A 195 21.70 -18.82 10.77
C TRP A 195 20.47 -18.25 11.46
N SER A 196 20.45 -18.23 12.79
CA SER A 196 19.38 -17.60 13.56
C SER A 196 19.32 -16.10 13.29
N LEU A 197 20.47 -15.42 13.19
CA LEU A 197 20.56 -14.00 12.86
C LEU A 197 20.04 -13.71 11.43
N ILE A 198 20.49 -14.50 10.45
CA ILE A 198 20.03 -14.37 9.06
C ILE A 198 18.52 -14.56 8.98
N TRP A 199 17.99 -15.65 9.52
CA TRP A 199 16.55 -15.94 9.49
C TRP A 199 15.73 -14.89 10.23
N PHE A 200 16.20 -14.46 11.41
CA PHE A 200 15.56 -13.40 12.17
C PHE A 200 15.42 -12.13 11.33
N ASN A 201 16.52 -11.67 10.70
CA ASN A 201 16.51 -10.46 9.90
C ASN A 201 15.64 -10.59 8.64
N VAL A 202 15.66 -11.75 7.96
CA VAL A 202 14.78 -12.01 6.80
C VAL A 202 13.31 -11.96 7.21
N VAL A 203 12.94 -12.64 8.29
CA VAL A 203 11.56 -12.64 8.78
C VAL A 203 11.14 -11.23 9.21
N TYR A 204 12.03 -10.50 9.88
CA TYR A 204 11.78 -9.12 10.27
C TYR A 204 11.50 -8.21 9.07
N GLU A 205 12.31 -8.29 8.01
CA GLU A 205 12.10 -7.52 6.76
C GLU A 205 10.78 -7.88 6.08
N VAL A 206 10.43 -9.17 6.01
CA VAL A 206 9.15 -9.61 5.44
C VAL A 206 7.97 -9.07 6.24
N VAL A 207 8.04 -9.11 7.58
CA VAL A 207 7.00 -8.58 8.46
C VAL A 207 6.90 -7.05 8.35
N LEU A 208 8.02 -6.34 8.28
CA LEU A 208 8.07 -4.88 8.11
C LEU A 208 7.52 -4.43 6.75
N CYS A 209 7.76 -5.23 5.70
CA CYS A 209 7.32 -4.95 4.33
C CYS A 209 5.80 -4.73 4.24
N VAL A 210 5.00 -5.55 4.93
CA VAL A 210 3.53 -5.51 4.85
C VAL A 210 2.95 -4.15 5.28
N PRO A 211 3.14 -3.67 6.52
CA PRO A 211 2.58 -2.40 6.96
C PRO A 211 3.15 -1.23 6.18
N VAL A 212 4.46 -1.25 5.87
CA VAL A 212 5.10 -0.21 5.07
C VAL A 212 4.38 -0.12 3.72
N LEU A 213 4.33 -1.21 2.95
CA LEU A 213 3.77 -1.23 1.61
C LEU A 213 2.29 -0.81 1.57
N LEU A 214 1.47 -1.33 2.49
CA LEU A 214 0.04 -0.98 2.57
C LEU A 214 -0.17 0.50 2.86
N LEU A 215 0.61 1.07 3.78
CA LEU A 215 0.51 2.47 4.15
C LEU A 215 1.04 3.38 3.03
N GLY A 216 2.12 3.01 2.36
CA GLY A 216 2.63 3.84 1.27
C GLY A 216 1.80 3.76 0.01
N LEU A 217 1.21 2.61 -0.33
CA LEU A 217 0.22 2.53 -1.42
C LEU A 217 -1.02 3.33 -1.10
N LEU A 218 -1.49 3.32 0.15
CA LEU A 218 -2.56 4.20 0.58
C LEU A 218 -2.18 5.68 0.40
N GLY A 219 -0.93 6.04 0.71
CA GLY A 219 -0.40 7.39 0.46
C GLY A 219 -0.39 7.77 -1.01
N TYR A 220 -0.09 6.83 -1.92
CA TYR A 220 -0.17 7.04 -3.37
C TYR A 220 -1.59 7.03 -3.92
N ALA A 221 -2.54 6.33 -3.30
CA ALA A 221 -3.94 6.30 -3.72
C ALA A 221 -4.66 7.64 -3.49
N LEU A 222 -4.14 8.48 -2.59
CA LEU A 222 -4.68 9.81 -2.36
C LEU A 222 -4.61 10.63 -3.64
N GLU A 223 -5.75 11.14 -4.09
CA GLU A 223 -5.93 11.86 -5.35
C GLU A 223 -4.80 12.86 -5.65
N ALA A 224 -4.53 13.80 -4.74
CA ALA A 224 -3.48 14.80 -4.91
C ALA A 224 -2.06 14.22 -5.06
N ASN A 225 -1.80 13.06 -4.45
CA ASN A 225 -0.51 12.37 -4.56
C ASN A 225 -0.44 11.51 -5.81
N LEU A 226 -1.56 10.90 -6.21
CA LEU A 226 -1.67 10.08 -7.40
C LEU A 226 -1.47 10.94 -8.64
N ASP A 227 -2.20 12.03 -8.77
CA ASP A 227 -2.10 12.96 -9.91
C ASP A 227 -0.69 13.50 -10.04
N ALA A 228 -0.11 14.00 -8.95
CA ALA A 228 1.28 14.45 -8.94
C ALA A 228 2.30 13.35 -9.25
N THR A 229 1.94 12.08 -9.11
CA THR A 229 2.78 10.94 -9.53
C THR A 229 2.58 10.61 -10.99
N LEU A 230 1.35 10.64 -11.49
CA LEU A 230 1.00 10.37 -12.89
C LEU A 230 1.56 11.46 -13.80
N ASP A 231 1.39 12.75 -13.47
CA ASP A 231 1.92 13.88 -14.24
C ASP A 231 3.44 13.76 -14.46
N ARG A 232 4.16 13.27 -13.45
CA ARG A 232 5.62 13.06 -13.52
C ARG A 232 6.02 11.83 -14.33
N MET A 233 5.08 10.93 -14.60
CA MET A 233 5.28 9.69 -15.37
C MET A 233 4.70 9.78 -16.80
N GLU A 234 3.88 10.79 -17.09
CA GLU A 234 3.11 10.97 -18.33
C GLU A 234 4.00 11.23 -19.57
N ASP A 235 5.14 11.91 -19.40
CA ASP A 235 6.11 12.23 -20.47
C ASP A 235 6.83 11.02 -21.13
N GLN A 236 6.35 9.79 -20.91
CA GLN A 236 7.09 8.56 -21.20
C GLN A 236 6.34 7.52 -22.03
N HIS A 237 5.48 7.96 -22.95
CA HIS A 237 4.81 7.11 -23.96
C HIS A 237 5.76 6.61 -25.07
N HIS A 238 6.88 6.00 -24.68
CA HIS A 238 7.79 5.36 -25.62
C HIS A 238 7.19 4.01 -26.09
N PRO A 239 7.23 3.67 -27.39
CA PRO A 239 6.64 2.43 -27.91
C PRO A 239 7.35 1.17 -27.40
N ASN A 240 8.65 1.27 -27.08
CA ASN A 240 9.41 0.17 -26.47
C ASN A 240 9.19 0.12 -24.95
N SER A 241 8.68 -1.02 -24.48
CA SER A 241 8.36 -1.28 -23.07
C SER A 241 9.58 -1.24 -22.14
N VAL A 242 10.74 -1.71 -22.58
CA VAL A 242 11.99 -1.70 -21.78
C VAL A 242 12.47 -0.27 -21.57
N VAL A 243 12.46 0.54 -22.63
CA VAL A 243 12.85 1.95 -22.55
C VAL A 243 11.88 2.72 -21.66
N ARG A 244 10.57 2.44 -21.77
CA ARG A 244 9.55 3.01 -20.90
C ARG A 244 9.79 2.67 -19.43
N LEU A 245 10.04 1.38 -19.14
CA LEU A 245 10.35 0.91 -17.78
C LEU A 245 11.57 1.64 -17.21
N LEU A 246 12.68 1.67 -17.95
CA LEU A 246 13.92 2.32 -17.51
C LEU A 246 13.73 3.82 -17.23
N ARG A 247 13.04 4.53 -18.12
CA ARG A 247 12.76 5.96 -17.93
C ARG A 247 11.89 6.20 -16.70
N ARG A 248 10.91 5.34 -16.43
CA ARG A 248 10.05 5.46 -15.25
C ARG A 248 10.78 5.11 -13.97
N THR A 249 11.65 4.10 -14.00
CA THR A 249 12.54 3.81 -12.88
C THR A 249 13.42 5.02 -12.58
N CYS A 250 14.03 5.66 -13.59
CA CYS A 250 14.81 6.88 -13.39
C CYS A 250 13.97 8.04 -12.84
N ALA A 251 12.77 8.27 -13.36
CA ALA A 251 11.86 9.30 -12.86
C ALA A 251 11.44 9.04 -11.41
N SER A 252 11.11 7.79 -11.07
CA SER A 252 10.73 7.36 -9.73
C SER A 252 11.88 7.52 -8.72
N LEU A 253 13.11 7.15 -9.11
CA LEU A 253 14.31 7.40 -8.32
C LEU A 253 14.53 8.90 -8.14
N ARG A 254 14.37 9.72 -9.19
CA ARG A 254 14.50 11.17 -9.10
C ARG A 254 13.46 11.78 -8.16
N MET A 255 12.20 11.34 -8.20
CA MET A 255 11.17 11.73 -7.25
C MET A 255 11.51 11.37 -5.81
N THR A 256 12.24 10.26 -5.62
CA THR A 256 12.63 9.78 -4.29
C THR A 256 13.86 10.50 -3.74
N PHE A 257 14.82 10.85 -4.59
CA PHE A 257 16.12 11.40 -4.15
C PHE A 257 16.33 12.89 -4.43
N SER A 258 15.47 13.54 -5.23
CA SER A 258 15.59 14.96 -5.56
C SER A 258 14.50 15.79 -4.86
N PRO A 259 14.85 16.71 -3.95
CA PRO A 259 13.88 17.56 -3.27
C PRO A 259 13.33 18.73 -4.12
N TYR A 260 13.77 18.87 -5.38
CA TYR A 260 13.53 20.06 -6.20
C TYR A 260 12.79 19.77 -7.52
N TYR A 261 11.74 18.93 -7.56
CA TYR A 261 10.86 18.81 -8.73
C TYR A 261 9.41 18.44 -8.37
#